data_AF-A0A970EVW4-F1
#
_entry.id   AF-A0A970EVW4-F1
#
_cell.length_a   1.000
_cell.length_b   1.000
_cell.length_c   1.000
_cell.angle_alpha   90.00
_cell.angle_beta   90.00
_cell.angle_gamma   90.00
#
_symmetry.space_group_name_H-M   'P 1'
#
loop_
_entity.id
_entity.type
_entity.pdbx_description
1 polymer ?
#
loop_
_entity_poly.entity_id
_entity_poly.type
_entity_poly.pdbx_seq_one_letter_code
_entity_poly.pdbx_strand_id
1 'polypeptide(L)'
;MKYVIIGNSAAGIGAVEGIRQVDREGSITIISDEPYHTYSRPLISYLLYGKTTEEKMKYRPDNFYRENGVEFIAGVRAEKVD
;
A
#
# COMPACT_ATOMS: atom_id res chain seq x y z
N MET A 1 1.04 -18.33 6.48
CA MET A 1 0.31 -17.60 7.54
C MET A 1 -0.78 -16.73 6.91
N LYS A 2 -1.69 -16.10 7.68
CA LYS A 2 -2.59 -15.04 7.19
C LYS A 2 -2.23 -13.70 7.85
N TYR A 3 -1.98 -12.67 7.06
CA TYR A 3 -1.61 -11.34 7.54
C TYR A 3 -2.66 -10.33 7.13
N VAL A 4 -3.03 -9.43 8.06
CA VAL A 4 -3.87 -8.27 7.80
C VAL A 4 -3.08 -7.02 8.16
N ILE A 5 -3.00 -6.08 7.22
CA ILE A 5 -2.30 -4.80 7.37
C ILE A 5 -3.34 -3.68 7.24
N ILE A 6 -3.42 -2.81 8.25
CA ILE A 6 -4.29 -1.63 8.23
C ILE A 6 -3.45 -0.42 7.82
N GLY A 7 -3.68 0.09 6.61
CA GLY A 7 -3.02 1.23 6.00
C GLY A 7 -2.16 0.89 4.79
N ASN A 8 -2.39 1.58 3.66
CA ASN A 8 -1.71 1.37 2.38
C ASN A 8 -0.63 2.45 2.06
N SER A 9 0.12 2.89 3.07
CA SER A 9 1.21 3.86 2.88
C SER A 9 2.58 3.20 3.10
N ALA A 10 3.64 4.01 3.22
CA ALA A 10 5.03 3.54 3.26
C ALA A 10 5.28 2.41 4.28
N ALA A 11 4.69 2.49 5.48
CA ALA A 11 4.83 1.47 6.51
C ALA A 11 4.15 0.14 6.12
N GLY A 12 2.92 0.19 5.58
CA GLY A 12 2.19 -1.00 5.14
C GLY A 12 2.88 -1.70 3.98
N ILE A 13 3.39 -0.93 3.02
CA ILE A 13 4.17 -1.46 1.89
C ILE A 13 5.49 -2.08 2.37
N GLY A 14 6.19 -1.41 3.30
CA GLY A 14 7.40 -1.98 3.91
C GLY A 14 7.12 -3.28 4.67
N ALA A 15 5.96 -3.39 5.34
CA ALA A 15 5.54 -4.62 5.99
C ALA A 15 5.30 -5.76 5.00
N VAL A 16 4.68 -5.51 3.84
CA VAL A 16 4.54 -6.51 2.77
C VAL A 16 5.90 -7.03 2.32
N GLU A 17 6.82 -6.13 2.00
CA GLU A 17 8.16 -6.49 1.53
C GLU A 17 8.93 -7.28 2.59
N GLY A 18 8.85 -6.86 3.86
CA GLY A 18 9.45 -7.56 4.99
C GLY A 18 8.86 -8.96 5.20
N ILE A 19 7.53 -9.11 5.13
CA ILE A 19 6.88 -10.42 5.18
C ILE A 19 7.40 -11.31 4.05
N ARG A 20 7.50 -10.79 2.82
CA ARG A 20 7.93 -11.57 1.64
C ARG A 20 9.40 -11.98 1.66
N GLN A 21 10.23 -11.40 2.52
CA GLN A 21 11.58 -11.89 2.79
C GLN A 21 11.59 -13.18 3.61
N VAL A 22 10.54 -13.47 4.38
CA VAL A 22 10.49 -14.61 5.32
C VAL A 22 9.39 -15.62 4.96
N ASP A 23 8.18 -15.17 4.60
CA ASP A 23 7.04 -15.96 4.13
C ASP A 23 6.63 -15.54 2.72
N ARG A 24 6.97 -16.39 1.74
CA ARG A 24 6.68 -16.15 0.31
C ARG A 24 5.25 -16.52 -0.11
N GLU A 25 4.55 -17.33 0.69
CA GLU A 25 3.28 -17.96 0.26
C GLU A 25 2.09 -17.53 1.13
N GLY A 26 2.33 -17.04 2.35
CA GLY A 26 1.26 -16.56 3.23
C GLY A 26 0.39 -15.49 2.59
N SER A 27 -0.91 -15.51 2.86
CA SER A 27 -1.86 -14.55 2.30
C SER A 27 -1.75 -13.21 3.01
N ILE A 28 -1.75 -12.11 2.27
CA ILE A 28 -1.69 -10.75 2.81
C ILE A 28 -2.91 -9.97 2.33
N THR A 29 -3.65 -9.37 3.26
CA THR A 29 -4.70 -8.40 2.95
C THR A 29 -4.29 -7.03 3.47
N ILE A 30 -4.36 -6.00 2.63
CA ILE A 30 -4.24 -4.60 3.05
C ILE A 30 -5.64 -3.98 3.06
N ILE A 31 -5.99 -3.29 4.14
CA ILE A 31 -7.22 -2.50 4.26
C ILE A 31 -6.83 -1.03 4.45
N SER A 32 -7.37 -0.12 3.64
CA SER A 32 -7.08 1.31 3.77
C SER A 32 -8.33 2.15 3.50
N ASP A 33 -8.48 3.24 4.25
CA ASP A 33 -9.54 4.23 4.07
C ASP A 33 -9.39 5.04 2.78
N GLU A 34 -8.15 5.20 2.29
CA GLU A 34 -7.88 5.80 0.98
C GLU A 34 -8.24 4.87 -0.19
N PRO A 35 -8.90 5.37 -1.24
CA PRO A 35 -9.27 4.59 -2.43
C PRO A 35 -8.15 4.50 -3.48
N TYR A 36 -6.89 4.80 -3.12
CA TYR A 36 -5.79 4.98 -4.05
C TYR A 36 -4.72 3.88 -3.93
N HIS A 37 -4.03 3.63 -5.04
CA HIS A 37 -2.77 2.87 -5.05
C HIS A 37 -1.73 3.54 -4.14
N THR A 38 -0.75 2.80 -3.63
CA THR A 38 0.28 3.40 -2.76
C THR A 38 1.05 4.50 -3.48
N TYR A 39 1.16 5.66 -2.84
CA TYR A 39 1.86 6.83 -3.37
C TYR A 39 2.74 7.49 -2.29
N SER A 40 3.72 8.25 -2.75
CA SER A 40 4.61 9.02 -1.89
C SER A 40 3.92 10.30 -1.44
N ARG A 41 3.32 10.27 -0.25
CA ARG A 41 2.71 11.45 0.40
C ARG A 41 3.63 12.69 0.46
N PRO A 42 4.96 12.58 0.70
CA PRO A 42 5.87 13.72 0.64
C PRO A 42 5.88 14.47 -0.70
N LEU A 43 5.51 13.82 -1.81
CA LEU A 43 5.48 14.45 -3.13
C LEU A 43 4.22 15.29 -3.41
N ILE A 44 3.23 15.31 -2.50
CA ILE A 44 2.00 16.11 -2.67
C ILE A 44 2.35 17.61 -2.86
N SER A 45 3.28 18.15 -2.07
CA SER A 45 3.68 19.56 -2.20
C SER A 45 4.31 19.87 -3.56
N TYR A 46 5.04 18.92 -4.13
CA TYR A 46 5.64 19.03 -5.46
C TYR A 46 4.58 18.91 -6.56
N LEU A 47 3.52 18.13 -6.35
CA LEU A 47 2.39 18.04 -7.27
C LEU A 47 1.66 19.38 -7.32
N LEU A 48 1.34 19.95 -6.15
CA LEU A 48 0.71 21.27 -6.05
C LEU A 48 1.57 22.38 -6.67
N TYR A 49 2.89 22.25 -6.61
CA TYR A 49 3.83 23.18 -7.25
C TYR A 49 4.10 22.88 -8.74
N GLY A 50 3.45 21.88 -9.32
CA GLY A 50 3.60 21.51 -10.74
C GLY A 50 4.96 20.89 -11.10
N LYS A 51 5.69 20.34 -10.13
CA LYS A 51 7.01 19.72 -10.32
C LYS A 51 6.96 18.19 -10.50
N THR A 52 5.82 17.57 -10.27
CA THR A 52 5.60 16.14 -10.50
C THR A 52 4.19 15.90 -11.04
N THR A 53 3.86 14.64 -11.32
CA THR A 53 2.52 14.19 -11.72
C THR A 53 2.08 13.08 -10.77
N GLU A 54 0.77 12.80 -10.70
CA GLU A 54 0.24 11.70 -9.88
C GLU A 54 0.89 10.35 -10.23
N GLU A 55 1.13 10.10 -11.52
CA GLU A 55 1.83 8.90 -11.99
C GLU A 55 3.24 8.78 -11.41
N LYS A 56 3.99 9.89 -11.38
CA LYS A 56 5.33 9.97 -10.78
C LYS A 56 5.31 9.92 -9.26
N MET A 57 4.14 10.02 -8.62
CA MET A 57 3.99 9.88 -7.18
C MET A 57 3.78 8.43 -6.73
N LYS A 58 3.48 7.50 -7.64
CA LYS A 58 3.32 6.08 -7.30
C LYS A 58 4.57 5.57 -6.58
N TYR A 59 4.38 4.99 -5.39
CA TYR A 59 5.49 4.52 -4.56
C TYR A 59 5.99 3.14 -5.00
N ARG A 60 5.11 2.35 -5.63
CA ARG A 60 5.40 1.05 -6.21
C ARG A 60 4.67 0.93 -7.56
N PRO A 61 5.14 0.06 -8.47
CA PRO A 61 4.46 -0.18 -9.74
C PRO A 61 3.08 -0.83 -9.56
N ASP A 62 2.21 -0.72 -10.57
CA ASP A 62 0.79 -1.14 -10.49
C ASP A 62 0.60 -2.66 -10.28
N ASN A 63 1.58 -3.46 -10.69
CA ASN A 63 1.61 -4.91 -10.47
C ASN A 63 2.05 -5.31 -9.06
N PHE A 64 2.48 -4.39 -8.20
CA PHE A 64 3.07 -4.69 -6.89
C PHE A 64 2.18 -5.60 -6.04
N TYR A 65 0.89 -5.31 -5.91
CA TYR A 65 -0.02 -6.12 -5.10
C TYR A 65 -0.14 -7.54 -5.64
N ARG A 66 -0.30 -7.67 -6.97
CA ARG A 66 -0.43 -8.97 -7.65
C ARG A 66 0.82 -9.81 -7.47
N GLU A 67 1.99 -9.24 -7.69
CA GLU A 67 3.28 -9.94 -7.59
C GLU A 67 3.59 -10.36 -6.16
N ASN A 68 3.10 -9.61 -5.17
CA ASN A 68 3.27 -9.95 -3.76
C ASN A 68 2.08 -10.74 -3.18
N GLY A 69 1.12 -11.19 -4.00
CA GLY A 69 -0.05 -11.94 -3.52
C GLY A 69 -0.86 -11.18 -2.46
N VAL A 70 -1.00 -9.86 -2.65
CA VAL A 70 -1.73 -8.95 -1.77
C VAL A 70 -3.13 -8.73 -2.31
N GLU A 71 -4.13 -8.95 -1.47
CA GLU A 71 -5.48 -8.44 -1.66
C GLU A 71 -5.57 -7.04 -1.08
N PHE A 72 -5.86 -6.03 -1.91
CA PHE A 72 -6.00 -4.65 -1.46
C PHE A 72 -7.48 -4.23 -1.41
N ILE A 73 -7.98 -3.99 -0.22
CA ILE A 73 -9.31 -3.45 0.06
C ILE A 73 -9.19 -1.94 0.27
N ALA A 74 -9.49 -1.19 -0.79
CA ALA A 74 -9.37 0.26 -0.84
C ALA A 74 -10.67 0.98 -0.42
N GLY A 75 -10.55 2.20 0.10
CA GLY A 75 -11.73 3.02 0.46
C GLY A 75 -12.50 2.54 1.70
N VAL A 76 -11.91 1.64 2.50
CA VAL A 76 -12.57 1.02 3.66
C VAL A 76 -11.78 1.34 4.93
N ARG A 77 -12.43 2.02 5.87
CA ARG A 77 -11.86 2.32 7.17
C ARG A 77 -12.10 1.15 8.13
N ALA A 78 -11.03 0.60 8.68
CA ALA A 78 -11.13 -0.31 9.82
C ALA A 78 -11.44 0.49 11.10
N GLU A 79 -12.50 0.12 11.82
CA GLU A 79 -12.96 0.87 13.02
C GLU A 79 -12.61 0.17 14.34
N LYS A 80 -12.51 -1.15 14.34
CA LYS A 80 -12.25 -1.96 15.53
C LYS A 80 -11.45 -3.23 15.18
N VAL A 81 -10.61 -3.66 16.11
CA VAL A 81 -10.05 -5.02 16.21
C VAL A 81 -10.53 -5.60 17.54
N ASP A 82 -10.98 -6.86 17.54
CA ASP A 82 -11.46 -7.57 18.74
C ASP A 82 -10.38 -8.49 19.32
#